data_AF-A0A2D5I2C8-F1
#
_entry.id   AF-A0A2D5I2C8-F1
#
_cell.length_a   1.000
_cell.length_b   1.000
_cell.length_c   1.000
_cell.angle_alpha   90.00
_cell.angle_beta   90.00
_cell.angle_gamma   90.00
#
_symmetry.space_group_name_H-M   'P 1'
#
loop_
_entity.id
_entity.type
_entity.pdbx_description
1 polymer ?
#
loop_
_entity_poly.entity_id
_entity_poly.type
_entity_poly.pdbx_seq_one_letter_code
_entity_poly.pdbx_strand_id
1 'polypeptide(L)'
;MSTYSERSVCDQRKDCKLEVDIVAKETGISAKLINAIENSDKKPFSSVLSYRMTERKLSAFYKVRSGNTGNKNNVPVFLRTKTN
;
A
#
# COMPACT_ATOMS: atom_id res chain seq x y z
N MET A 1 -9.29 20.27 12.45
CA MET A 1 -9.85 19.09 11.77
C MET A 1 -8.80 18.61 10.79
N SER A 2 -8.11 17.50 11.07
CA SER A 2 -7.06 16.97 10.19
C SER A 2 -7.71 16.34 8.97
N THR A 3 -7.58 16.98 7.81
CA THR A 3 -7.97 16.41 6.52
C THR A 3 -7.02 15.26 6.19
N TYR A 4 -7.33 14.06 6.67
CA TYR A 4 -6.77 12.84 6.12
C TYR A 4 -7.28 12.73 4.68
N SER A 5 -6.57 13.36 3.74
CA SER A 5 -6.71 13.07 2.33
C SER A 5 -6.37 11.59 2.18
N GLU A 6 -7.39 10.74 2.03
CA GLU A 6 -7.21 9.34 1.64
C GLU A 6 -6.48 9.37 0.29
N ARG A 7 -5.14 9.25 0.32
CA ARG A 7 -4.36 9.24 -0.91
C ARG A 7 -4.85 8.05 -1.74
N SER A 8 -5.18 8.34 -2.98
CA SER A 8 -5.58 7.32 -3.96
C SER A 8 -4.55 6.20 -3.98
N VAL A 9 -5.03 4.96 -4.14
CA VAL A 9 -4.17 3.78 -4.31
C VAL A 9 -3.24 3.96 -5.52
N CYS A 10 -3.66 4.71 -6.54
CA CYS A 10 -2.84 5.05 -7.69
C CYS A 10 -1.64 5.92 -7.30
N ASP A 11 -1.86 6.94 -6.47
CA ASP A 11 -0.80 7.84 -6.02
C ASP A 11 0.21 7.08 -5.16
N GLN A 12 -0.28 6.22 -4.26
CA GLN A 12 0.57 5.37 -3.42
C GLN A 12 1.45 4.42 -4.25
N ARG A 13 0.93 3.87 -5.36
CA ARG A 13 1.72 3.04 -6.28
C ARG A 13 2.78 3.85 -7.03
N LYS A 14 2.42 5.03 -7.53
CA LYS A 14 3.35 5.95 -8.22
C LYS A 14 4.48 6.39 -7.30
N ASP A 15 4.17 6.72 -6.05
CA ASP A 15 5.16 7.05 -5.02
C ASP A 15 6.17 5.91 -4.79
N CYS A 16 5.70 4.66 -4.83
CA CYS A 16 6.55 3.47 -4.70
C CYS A 16 7.29 3.09 -6.01
N LYS A 17 7.02 3.76 -7.15
CA LYS A 17 7.55 3.42 -8.49
C LYS A 17 7.39 1.95 -8.86
N LEU A 18 6.25 1.35 -8.50
CA LEU A 18 5.97 -0.05 -8.79
C LEU A 18 5.09 -0.22 -10.02
N GLU A 19 5.46 -1.20 -10.85
CA GLU A 19 4.61 -1.68 -11.92
C GLU A 19 3.48 -2.55 -11.38
N VAL A 20 2.32 -2.47 -12.02
CA VAL A 20 1.11 -3.22 -11.63
C VAL A 20 1.37 -4.73 -11.64
N ASP A 21 2.18 -5.23 -12.57
CA ASP A 21 2.51 -6.66 -12.67
C ASP A 21 3.33 -7.17 -11.47
N ILE A 22 4.23 -6.33 -10.95
CA ILE A 22 5.01 -6.65 -9.75
C ILE A 22 4.10 -6.69 -8.52
N VAL A 23 3.23 -5.69 -8.39
CA VAL A 23 2.24 -5.65 -7.30
C VAL A 23 1.30 -6.85 -7.37
N ALA A 24 0.86 -7.24 -8.57
CA ALA A 24 -0.01 -8.38 -8.77
C ALA A 24 0.64 -9.68 -8.31
N LYS A 25 1.90 -9.90 -8.70
CA LYS A 25 2.69 -11.08 -8.29
C LYS A 25 2.88 -11.15 -6.78
N GLU A 26 3.18 -10.03 -6.13
CA GLU A 26 3.48 -10.02 -4.70
C GLU A 26 2.24 -10.04 -3.81
N THR A 27 1.16 -9.37 -4.20
CA THR A 27 -0.08 -9.30 -3.41
C THR A 27 -1.03 -10.48 -3.66
N GLY A 28 -0.82 -11.20 -4.76
CA GLY A 28 -1.72 -12.24 -5.27
C GLY A 28 -3.03 -11.68 -5.85
N ILE A 29 -3.11 -10.36 -6.06
CA ILE A 29 -4.28 -9.69 -6.65
C ILE A 29 -4.05 -9.57 -8.15
N SER A 30 -5.05 -9.87 -8.97
CA SER A 30 -4.88 -9.73 -10.42
C SER A 30 -4.65 -8.27 -10.83
N ALA A 31 -3.81 -8.03 -11.85
CA ALA A 31 -3.56 -6.71 -12.40
C ALA A 31 -4.86 -6.00 -12.84
N LYS A 32 -5.86 -6.75 -13.32
CA LYS A 32 -7.19 -6.23 -13.68
C LYS A 32 -7.90 -5.61 -12.48
N LEU A 33 -7.85 -6.25 -11.31
CA LEU A 33 -8.50 -5.74 -10.09
C LEU A 33 -7.74 -4.55 -9.51
N ILE A 34 -6.41 -4.53 -9.63
CA ILE A 34 -5.59 -3.38 -9.23
C ILE A 34 -5.96 -2.16 -10.08
N ASN A 35 -6.00 -2.32 -11.41
CA ASN A 35 -6.42 -1.26 -12.33
C ASN A 35 -7.87 -0.81 -12.08
N ALA A 36 -8.77 -1.73 -11.73
CA ALA A 36 -10.14 -1.39 -11.38
C ALA A 36 -10.19 -0.52 -10.12
N ILE A 37 -9.40 -0.84 -9.08
CA ILE A 37 -9.29 -0.01 -7.87
C ILE A 37 -8.72 1.36 -8.20
N GLU A 38 -7.67 1.45 -9.02
CA GLU A 38 -7.08 2.73 -9.43
C GLU A 38 -8.05 3.62 -10.18
N ASN A 39 -8.90 3.04 -11.02
CA ASN A 39 -9.94 3.75 -11.77
C ASN A 39 -11.26 3.92 -10.99
N SER A 40 -11.30 3.51 -9.72
CA SER A 40 -12.52 3.46 -8.91
C SER A 40 -13.68 2.66 -9.53
N ASP A 41 -13.36 1.70 -10.41
CA ASP A 41 -14.33 0.81 -11.05
C ASP A 41 -14.70 -0.35 -10.13
N LYS A 42 -15.98 -0.40 -9.78
CA LYS A 42 -16.57 -1.41 -8.89
C LYS A 42 -17.16 -2.60 -9.65
N LYS A 43 -17.33 -2.49 -10.97
CA LYS A 43 -17.96 -3.52 -11.81
C LYS A 43 -17.30 -4.91 -11.75
N PRO A 44 -15.96 -5.05 -11.71
CA PRO A 44 -15.34 -6.38 -11.68
C PRO A 44 -15.41 -7.06 -10.31
N PHE A 45 -15.94 -6.38 -9.29
CA PHE A 45 -16.10 -6.92 -7.95
C PHE A 45 -17.52 -7.45 -7.75
N SER A 46 -17.63 -8.63 -7.15
CA SER A 46 -18.92 -9.22 -6.80
C SER A 46 -19.66 -8.44 -5.70
N SER A 47 -18.94 -7.64 -4.91
CA SER A 47 -19.51 -6.83 -3.84
C SER A 47 -18.68 -5.59 -3.51
N VAL A 48 -19.34 -4.57 -2.96
CA VAL A 48 -18.67 -3.36 -2.43
C VAL A 48 -17.70 -3.70 -1.30
N LEU A 49 -18.00 -4.73 -0.49
CA LEU A 49 -17.11 -5.19 0.57
C LEU A 49 -15.80 -5.72 -0.01
N SER A 50 -15.86 -6.57 -1.04
CA SER A 50 -14.65 -7.12 -1.68
C SER A 50 -13.78 -6.02 -2.28
N TYR A 51 -14.37 -5.00 -2.89
CA TYR A 51 -13.69 -3.79 -3.37
C TYR A 51 -12.96 -3.07 -2.23
N ARG A 52 -13.66 -2.75 -1.13
CA ARG A 52 -13.05 -2.03 0.01
C ARG A 52 -11.95 -2.84 0.70
N MET A 53 -12.09 -4.16 0.77
CA MET A 53 -11.08 -5.04 1.37
C MET A 53 -9.81 -5.12 0.51
N THR A 54 -9.95 -5.17 -0.82
CA THR A 54 -8.79 -5.15 -1.73
C THR A 54 -8.12 -3.79 -1.76
N GLU A 55 -8.89 -2.70 -1.75
CA GLU A 55 -8.37 -1.34 -1.62
C GLU A 55 -7.55 -1.18 -0.33
N ARG A 56 -8.07 -1.63 0.81
CA ARG A 56 -7.34 -1.62 2.09
C ARG A 56 -6.07 -2.46 2.05
N LYS A 57 -6.12 -3.65 1.43
CA LYS A 57 -4.96 -4.54 1.30
C LYS A 57 -3.85 -3.88 0.47
N LEU A 58 -4.20 -3.25 -0.66
CA LEU A 58 -3.25 -2.50 -1.49
C LEU A 58 -2.68 -1.30 -0.73
N SER A 59 -3.51 -0.54 -0.03
CA SER A 59 -3.02 0.61 0.73
C SER A 59 -2.07 0.20 1.85
N ALA A 60 -2.36 -0.88 2.58
CA ALA A 60 -1.45 -1.41 3.59
C ALA A 60 -0.11 -1.85 2.98
N PHE A 61 -0.15 -2.54 1.84
CA PHE A 61 1.04 -2.97 1.11
C PHE A 61 1.93 -1.79 0.70
N TYR A 62 1.35 -0.74 0.10
CA TYR A 62 2.12 0.44 -0.30
C TYR A 62 2.63 1.25 0.91
N LYS A 63 1.87 1.33 2.01
CA LYS A 63 2.32 1.99 3.25
C LYS A 63 3.55 1.32 3.85
N VAL A 64 3.60 -0.01 3.92
CA VAL A 64 4.77 -0.74 4.43
C VAL A 64 5.99 -0.45 3.55
N ARG A 65 5.82 -0.46 2.24
CA ARG A 65 6.92 -0.25 1.29
C ARG A 65 7.40 1.20 1.24
N SER A 66 6.48 2.16 1.30
CA SER A 66 6.79 3.59 1.42
C SER A 66 7.38 3.95 2.80
N GLY A 67 7.12 3.16 3.84
CA GLY A 67 7.71 3.34 5.17
C GLY A 67 9.12 2.76 5.31
N ASN A 68 9.46 1.73 4.51
CA ASN A 68 10.79 1.12 4.51
C ASN A 68 11.89 2.02 3.93
N THR A 69 11.55 3.07 3.18
CA THR A 69 12.52 4.07 2.73
C THR A 69 12.92 5.07 3.82
N GLY A 70 12.26 5.06 5.00
CA GLY A 70 12.44 6.11 6.02
C GLY A 70 12.87 5.68 7.42
N ASN A 71 12.90 4.38 7.77
CA ASN A 71 13.07 4.02 9.19
C ASN A 71 14.22 3.05 9.46
N LYS A 72 15.46 3.56 9.35
CA LYS A 72 16.68 2.89 9.84
C LYS A 72 16.80 2.88 11.38
N ASN A 73 15.81 3.36 12.14
CA ASN A 73 15.93 3.60 13.58
C ASN A 73 14.91 2.85 14.46
N ASN A 74 14.36 1.73 14.01
CA ASN A 74 13.51 0.85 14.85
C ASN A 74 14.30 -0.08 15.77
N VAL A 75 15.59 0.19 16.03
CA VAL A 75 16.28 -0.47 17.15
C VAL A 75 15.86 0.27 18.41
N PRO A 76 15.09 -0.38 19.31
CA PRO A 76 14.71 0.22 20.58
C PRO A 76 15.93 0.74 21.31
N VAL A 77 15.81 1.89 21.98
CA VAL A 77 16.95 2.56 22.64
C VAL A 77 17.71 1.63 23.59
N PHE A 78 17.03 0.65 24.20
CA PHE A 78 17.63 -0.34 25.08
C PHE A 78 18.51 -1.39 24.38
N LEU A 79 18.38 -1.60 23.06
CA LEU A 79 19.23 -2.48 22.25
C LEU A 79 20.40 -1.73 21.60
N ARG A 80 20.50 -0.41 21.74
CA ARG A 80 21.65 0.35 21.25
C ARG A 80 22.82 0.06 22.19
N THR A 81 23.83 -0.66 21.70
CA THR A 81 25.06 -0.90 22.45
C THR A 81 25.64 0.45 22.85
N LYS A 82 25.81 0.68 24.16
CA LYS A 82 26.54 1.85 24.67
C LYS A 82 27.96 1.77 24.13
N THR A 83 28.27 2.57 23.12
CA THR A 83 29.65 2.94 22.83
C THR A 83 30.12 3.81 23.99
N ASN A 84 31.01 3.25 24.82
CA ASN A 84 31.85 4.02 25.75
C ASN A 84 32.74 4.98 24.99
#